data_AF-A0A1I8BBQ8-F1
#
_entry.id   AF-A0A1I8BBQ8-F1
#
_cell.length_a   1.000
_cell.length_b   1.000
_cell.length_c   1.000
_cell.angle_alpha   90.00
_cell.angle_beta   90.00
_cell.angle_gamma   90.00
#
_symmetry.space_group_name_H-M   'P 1'
#
loop_
_entity.id
_entity.type
_entity.pdbx_description
1 polymer ?
#
loop_
_entity_poly.entity_id
_entity_poly.type
_entity_poly.pdbx_seq_one_letter_code
_entity_poly.pdbx_strand_id
1 'polypeptide(L)'
;MSNIQCAQCNNSPACNADSFFESQLFCLEKDGRKWKENKGKSVCEIGFCFIAVDKNELGLVQGCGKCSDQQNLTKCSNCSAPLCNTETILPPPIKCHHPNINFQPYIKRNKTCHHVYDSCYIAWDVFWRG
;
A
#
# COMPACT_ATOMS: atom_id res chain seq x y z
N MET A 1 4.75 15.17 -8.67
CA MET A 1 5.58 14.36 -9.59
C MET A 1 4.64 13.51 -10.43
N SER A 2 4.94 13.27 -11.70
CA SER A 2 4.19 12.35 -12.55
C SER A 2 4.51 10.89 -12.16
N ASN A 3 3.49 10.03 -12.13
CA ASN A 3 3.66 8.58 -11.96
C ASN A 3 4.00 7.95 -13.32
N ILE A 4 5.22 8.23 -13.80
CA ILE A 4 5.79 7.60 -15.00
C ILE A 4 6.19 6.17 -14.63
N GLN A 5 5.73 5.21 -15.42
CA GLN A 5 6.14 3.81 -15.34
C GLN A 5 7.46 3.62 -16.10
N CYS A 6 8.34 2.79 -15.54
CA CYS A 6 9.69 2.54 -16.03
C CYS A 6 9.94 1.05 -16.19
N ALA A 7 10.59 0.67 -17.28
CA ALA A 7 11.06 -0.69 -17.54
C ALA A 7 12.60 -0.73 -17.54
N GLN A 8 13.19 -1.80 -17.02
CA GLN A 8 14.60 -2.10 -17.30
C GLN A 8 14.65 -2.91 -18.60
N CYS A 9 15.21 -2.32 -19.65
CA CYS A 9 15.17 -2.92 -20.98
C CYS A 9 15.99 -4.21 -21.10
N ASN A 10 17.08 -4.36 -20.34
CA ASN A 10 17.95 -5.54 -20.32
C ASN A 10 18.31 -6.07 -21.73
N ASN A 11 18.62 -5.14 -22.65
CA ASN A 11 18.90 -5.34 -24.07
C ASN A 11 17.75 -5.90 -24.93
N SER A 12 16.53 -5.99 -24.41
CA SER A 12 15.32 -6.27 -25.20
C SER A 12 14.98 -5.09 -26.13
N PRO A 13 14.68 -5.33 -27.42
CA PRO A 13 14.03 -4.32 -28.25
C PRO A 13 12.62 -3.99 -27.73
N ALA A 14 12.11 -2.82 -28.10
CA ALA A 14 10.74 -2.34 -27.83
C ALA A 14 10.29 -2.29 -26.36
N CYS A 15 11.20 -2.39 -25.39
CA CYS A 15 10.94 -2.24 -23.94
C CYS A 15 10.24 -0.92 -23.53
N ASN A 16 10.25 0.09 -24.40
CA ASN A 16 9.67 1.41 -24.19
C ASN A 16 8.34 1.63 -24.94
N ALA A 17 7.78 0.61 -25.60
CA ALA A 17 6.50 0.70 -26.29
C ALA A 17 5.33 0.50 -25.33
N ASP A 18 4.19 1.15 -25.59
CA ASP A 18 3.00 1.07 -24.71
C ASP A 18 2.52 -0.37 -24.51
N SER A 19 2.56 -1.19 -25.57
CA SER A 19 2.21 -2.62 -25.53
C SER A 19 3.15 -3.45 -24.64
N PHE A 20 4.40 -3.01 -24.42
CA PHE A 20 5.25 -3.60 -23.38
C PHE A 20 4.65 -3.30 -22.01
N PHE A 21 4.41 -2.02 -21.69
CA PHE A 21 3.85 -1.61 -20.39
C PHE A 21 2.47 -2.22 -20.10
N GLU A 22 1.60 -2.36 -21.10
CA GLU A 22 0.30 -3.04 -20.97
C GLU A 22 0.41 -4.54 -20.67
N SER A 23 1.46 -5.21 -21.17
CA SER A 23 1.72 -6.63 -20.91
C SER A 23 2.34 -6.92 -19.54
N GLN A 24 2.91 -5.91 -18.87
CA GLN A 24 3.69 -6.10 -17.65
C GLN A 24 2.87 -5.93 -16.36
N LEU A 25 3.23 -6.71 -15.33
CA LEU A 25 2.63 -6.58 -14.01
C LEU A 25 3.14 -5.32 -13.30
N PHE A 26 2.25 -4.35 -13.09
CA PHE A 26 2.48 -3.23 -12.18
C PHE A 26 1.59 -3.37 -10.94
N CYS A 27 2.14 -3.11 -9.76
CA CYS A 27 1.42 -3.16 -8.48
C CYS A 27 1.04 -1.75 -8.01
N LEU A 28 0.12 -1.64 -7.04
CA LEU A 28 0.00 -0.45 -6.21
C LEU A 28 1.16 -0.42 -5.21
N GLU A 29 1.75 0.77 -4.99
CA GLU A 29 2.80 1.03 -4.01
C GLU A 29 2.29 1.98 -2.91
N LYS A 30 2.31 1.51 -1.65
CA LYS A 30 1.93 2.28 -0.45
C LYS A 30 2.84 1.87 0.71
N ASP A 31 3.37 2.86 1.41
CA ASP A 31 4.08 2.68 2.68
C ASP A 31 3.07 2.91 3.81
N GLY A 32 3.23 2.21 4.95
CA GLY A 32 2.29 2.30 6.08
C GLY A 32 2.09 3.71 6.65
N ARG A 33 2.97 4.68 6.33
CA ARG A 33 2.86 6.09 6.74
C ARG A 33 2.26 6.99 5.65
N LYS A 34 1.80 6.43 4.53
CA LYS A 34 1.25 7.17 3.37
C LYS A 34 -0.25 6.94 3.23
N TRP A 35 -1.01 8.05 3.26
CA TRP A 35 -2.46 8.06 3.06
C TRP A 35 -2.91 7.53 1.68
N LYS A 36 -2.11 7.76 0.63
CA LYS A 36 -2.44 7.37 -0.75
C LYS A 36 -1.37 6.45 -1.34
N GLU A 37 -1.84 5.34 -1.87
CA GLU A 37 -1.16 4.50 -2.84
C GLU A 37 -0.83 5.27 -4.12
N ASN A 38 0.16 4.76 -4.86
CA ASN A 38 0.49 5.18 -6.20
C ASN A 38 0.53 3.96 -7.12
N LYS A 39 0.41 4.16 -8.44
CA LYS A 39 0.84 3.12 -9.39
C LYS A 39 2.34 2.92 -9.20
N GLY A 40 2.77 1.66 -9.09
CA GLY A 40 4.16 1.31 -8.92
C GLY A 40 5.00 1.72 -10.13
N LYS A 41 6.26 2.06 -9.88
CA LYS A 41 7.11 2.66 -10.92
C LYS A 41 7.84 1.62 -11.76
N SER A 42 8.20 0.49 -11.19
CA SER A 42 8.89 -0.60 -11.87
C SER A 42 7.94 -1.76 -12.17
N VAL A 43 8.25 -2.48 -13.24
CA VAL A 43 7.68 -3.81 -13.51
C VAL A 43 7.93 -4.73 -12.31
N CYS A 44 6.91 -5.51 -11.93
CA CYS A 44 7.01 -6.49 -10.85
C CYS A 44 7.48 -7.86 -11.37
N GLU A 45 8.79 -8.01 -11.54
CA GLU A 45 9.44 -9.22 -12.06
C GLU A 45 9.15 -10.49 -11.22
N ILE A 46 8.75 -10.34 -9.95
CA ILE A 46 8.36 -11.45 -9.07
C ILE A 46 7.03 -12.10 -9.52
N GLY A 47 6.18 -11.39 -10.28
CA GLY A 47 4.88 -11.90 -10.76
C GLY A 47 3.74 -11.86 -9.74
N PHE A 48 3.95 -11.22 -8.59
CA PHE A 48 2.95 -11.09 -7.51
C PHE A 48 3.00 -9.70 -6.89
N CYS A 49 1.82 -9.13 -6.68
CA CYS A 49 1.60 -7.94 -5.87
C CYS A 49 1.06 -8.36 -4.50
N PHE A 50 1.45 -7.65 -3.44
CA PHE A 50 0.95 -7.87 -2.09
C PHE A 50 0.18 -6.65 -1.57
N ILE A 51 -0.76 -6.91 -0.65
CA ILE A 51 -1.31 -5.91 0.28
C ILE A 51 -1.34 -6.49 1.69
N ALA A 52 -0.96 -5.70 2.69
CA ALA A 52 -0.93 -6.11 4.08
C ALA A 52 -1.10 -4.92 5.04
N VAL A 53 -1.23 -5.22 6.33
CA VAL A 53 -1.09 -4.26 7.42
C VAL A 53 0.34 -4.32 7.97
N ASP A 54 0.97 -3.18 8.27
CA ASP A 54 2.27 -3.13 8.97
C ASP A 54 2.24 -3.92 10.29
N LYS A 55 3.35 -4.51 10.71
CA LYS A 55 3.44 -5.31 11.95
C LYS A 55 3.19 -4.53 13.24
N ASN A 56 3.35 -3.21 13.22
CA ASN A 56 3.01 -2.30 14.32
C ASN A 56 1.58 -1.71 14.13
N GLU A 57 0.81 -2.30 13.21
CA GLU A 57 -0.49 -1.84 12.68
C GLU A 57 -0.52 -0.40 12.14
N LEU A 58 0.62 0.25 11.87
CA LEU A 58 0.68 1.69 11.56
C LEU A 58 -0.06 2.11 10.28
N GLY A 59 -0.32 1.19 9.36
CA GLY A 59 -1.07 1.45 8.13
C GLY A 59 -1.06 0.26 7.18
N LEU A 60 -1.64 0.46 6.00
CA LEU A 60 -1.57 -0.52 4.91
C LEU A 60 -0.29 -0.34 4.09
N VAL A 61 0.33 -1.47 3.74
CA VAL A 61 1.53 -1.57 2.91
C VAL A 61 1.16 -2.33 1.64
N GLN A 62 1.56 -1.81 0.50
CA GLN A 62 1.30 -2.37 -0.83
C GLN A 62 2.57 -2.30 -1.69
N GLY A 63 2.82 -3.32 -2.50
CA GLY A 63 3.93 -3.32 -3.45
C GLY A 63 4.06 -4.60 -4.26
N CYS A 64 5.22 -4.76 -4.91
CA CYS A 64 5.64 -5.99 -5.56
C CYS A 64 6.30 -6.95 -4.55
N GLY A 65 6.05 -8.26 -4.70
CA GLY A 65 6.58 -9.32 -3.83
C GLY A 65 5.49 -10.25 -3.31
N LYS A 66 5.87 -11.27 -2.53
CA LYS A 66 4.92 -12.16 -1.83
C LYS A 66 4.95 -11.94 -0.33
N CYS A 67 3.82 -12.17 0.32
CA CYS A 67 3.69 -12.16 1.78
C CYS A 67 4.69 -13.06 2.52
N SER A 68 5.17 -14.14 1.89
CA SER A 68 6.20 -15.03 2.45
C SER A 68 7.53 -14.33 2.72
N ASP A 69 7.81 -13.26 1.97
CA ASP A 69 9.14 -12.66 1.86
C ASP A 69 9.31 -11.49 2.86
N GLN A 70 8.25 -11.14 3.60
CA GLN A 70 8.11 -9.86 4.30
C GLN A 70 7.74 -10.05 5.79
N GLN A 71 8.77 -10.32 6.61
CA GLN A 71 8.68 -10.67 8.04
C GLN A 71 8.10 -9.58 8.98
N ASN A 72 7.75 -8.41 8.44
CA ASN A 72 7.22 -7.26 9.18
C ASN A 72 5.80 -6.84 8.72
N LEU A 73 5.02 -7.78 8.19
CA LEU A 73 3.63 -7.55 7.80
C LEU A 73 2.67 -8.53 8.49
N THR A 74 1.41 -8.13 8.61
CA THR A 74 0.29 -8.92 9.15
C THR A 74 -0.92 -8.81 8.21
N LYS A 75 -1.86 -9.76 8.29
CA LYS A 75 -3.08 -9.78 7.45
C LYS A 75 -2.77 -9.61 5.95
N CYS A 76 -1.69 -10.24 5.48
CA CYS A 76 -1.18 -10.07 4.12
C CYS A 76 -1.91 -10.96 3.11
N SER A 77 -2.16 -10.45 1.91
CA SER A 77 -2.72 -11.18 0.77
C SER A 77 -1.95 -10.88 -0.52
N ASN A 78 -1.85 -11.88 -1.40
CA ASN A 78 -1.18 -11.80 -2.70
C ASN A 78 -2.20 -11.80 -3.86
N CYS A 79 -1.85 -11.20 -4.99
CA CYS A 79 -2.57 -11.32 -6.26
C CYS A 79 -1.61 -11.09 -7.45
N SER A 80 -2.03 -11.44 -8.68
CA SER A 80 -1.14 -11.48 -9.86
C SER A 80 -1.67 -10.74 -11.10
N ALA A 81 -2.68 -9.88 -10.94
CA ALA A 81 -3.20 -9.04 -12.03
C ALA A 81 -2.70 -7.59 -11.90
N PRO A 82 -2.62 -6.79 -12.97
CA PRO A 82 -2.20 -5.39 -12.89
C PRO A 82 -3.05 -4.59 -11.89
N LEU A 83 -2.37 -3.89 -10.97
CA LEU A 83 -2.93 -3.05 -9.91
C LEU A 83 -3.92 -3.76 -8.97
N CYS A 84 -3.88 -5.10 -8.90
CA CYS A 84 -4.87 -5.92 -8.19
C CYS A 84 -4.90 -5.75 -6.68
N ASN A 85 -3.82 -5.27 -6.06
CA ASN A 85 -3.58 -5.31 -4.62
C ASN A 85 -4.33 -4.20 -3.87
N THR A 86 -5.61 -4.01 -4.15
CA THR A 86 -6.51 -3.03 -3.53
C THR A 86 -6.97 -3.46 -2.14
N GLU A 87 -7.42 -2.49 -1.34
CA GLU A 87 -7.86 -2.72 0.06
C GLU A 87 -9.05 -3.68 0.17
N THR A 88 -9.82 -3.84 -0.91
CA THR A 88 -10.93 -4.80 -1.06
C THR A 88 -10.52 -6.29 -1.06
N ILE A 89 -9.24 -6.62 -1.24
CA ILE A 89 -8.74 -8.00 -1.11
C ILE A 89 -8.68 -8.45 0.36
N LEU A 90 -8.55 -7.51 1.31
CA LEU A 90 -8.42 -7.85 2.72
C LEU A 90 -9.79 -8.08 3.39
N PRO A 91 -9.95 -9.14 4.21
CA PRO A 91 -11.21 -9.43 4.88
C PRO A 91 -11.53 -8.34 5.93
N PRO A 92 -12.75 -7.77 5.93
CA PRO A 92 -13.14 -6.77 6.91
C PRO A 92 -13.45 -7.40 8.29
N PRO A 93 -13.30 -6.64 9.40
CA PRO A 93 -12.75 -5.28 9.47
C PRO A 93 -11.21 -5.30 9.54
N ILE A 94 -10.56 -4.58 8.63
CA ILE A 94 -9.14 -4.23 8.78
C ILE A 94 -9.02 -3.31 10.02
N LYS A 95 -7.84 -3.29 10.66
CA LYS A 95 -7.54 -2.35 11.74
C LYS A 95 -6.12 -1.83 11.53
N CYS A 96 -6.01 -0.51 11.47
CA CYS A 96 -4.77 0.24 11.28
C CYS A 96 -4.77 1.47 12.21
N HIS A 97 -3.62 1.78 12.78
CA HIS A 97 -3.32 2.85 13.73
C HIS A 97 -2.43 3.92 13.07
N HIS A 98 -2.98 4.77 12.18
CA HIS A 98 -2.14 5.76 11.50
C HIS A 98 -1.53 6.77 12.51
N PRO A 99 -0.20 6.87 12.63
CA PRO A 99 0.42 7.86 13.50
C PRO A 99 0.22 9.24 12.89
N ASN A 100 -0.37 10.18 13.64
CA ASN A 100 -0.41 11.57 13.20
C ASN A 100 0.92 12.24 13.56
N ILE A 101 1.75 12.53 12.55
CA ILE A 101 3.18 12.84 12.72
C ILE A 101 3.43 14.10 13.56
N ASN A 102 2.43 14.97 13.67
CA ASN A 102 2.56 16.24 14.34
C ASN A 102 2.28 16.19 15.84
N PHE A 103 1.96 15.03 16.47
CA PHE A 103 0.94 14.95 17.55
C PHE A 103 1.04 13.76 18.64
N GLN A 104 0.86 13.56 20.02
CA GLN A 104 0.66 13.91 21.53
C GLN A 104 -0.28 14.94 22.32
N PRO A 105 -0.52 14.93 23.66
CA PRO A 105 -0.89 13.82 24.53
C PRO A 105 -2.39 13.49 24.39
N TYR A 106 -2.62 12.21 24.24
CA TYR A 106 -3.87 11.47 24.35
C TYR A 106 -5.04 12.13 25.15
N ILE A 107 -6.10 12.53 24.45
CA ILE A 107 -7.45 12.69 25.03
C ILE A 107 -8.32 11.54 24.52
N LYS A 108 -8.81 10.70 25.43
CA LYS A 108 -9.57 9.48 25.11
C LYS A 108 -10.98 9.79 24.58
N ARG A 109 -11.09 10.08 23.28
CA ARG A 109 -12.37 10.28 22.58
C ARG A 109 -12.92 8.96 22.03
N ASN A 110 -14.25 8.89 21.85
CA ASN A 110 -14.90 7.73 21.26
C ASN A 110 -14.60 7.64 19.76
N LYS A 111 -14.38 6.43 19.28
CA LYS A 111 -13.94 6.12 17.91
C LYS A 111 -15.09 6.26 16.93
N THR A 112 -14.96 7.17 15.96
CA THR A 112 -15.86 7.29 14.80
C THR A 112 -15.04 7.15 13.51
N CYS A 113 -15.53 6.33 12.58
CA CYS A 113 -14.91 6.22 11.25
C CYS A 113 -15.17 7.51 10.47
N HIS A 114 -14.15 8.06 9.82
CA HIS A 114 -14.25 9.35 9.15
C HIS A 114 -14.72 9.18 7.70
N HIS A 115 -15.97 9.56 7.44
CA HIS A 115 -16.77 9.37 6.21
C HIS A 115 -16.18 9.87 4.86
N VAL A 116 -15.00 10.48 4.85
CA VAL A 116 -14.27 10.89 3.63
C VAL A 116 -13.28 9.82 3.17
N TYR A 117 -13.07 8.77 3.98
CA TYR A 117 -12.11 7.71 3.70
C TYR A 117 -12.85 6.36 3.69
N ASP A 118 -13.12 5.81 2.50
CA ASP A 118 -13.80 4.52 2.29
C ASP A 118 -12.93 3.29 2.63
N SER A 119 -12.17 3.36 3.73
CA SER A 119 -11.50 2.18 4.29
C SER A 119 -11.31 2.25 5.80
N CYS A 120 -10.80 1.15 6.37
CA CYS A 120 -10.99 0.78 7.77
C CYS A 120 -10.03 1.49 8.75
N TYR A 121 -10.22 2.81 8.92
CA TYR A 121 -9.49 3.60 9.91
C TYR A 121 -10.20 3.63 11.26
N ILE A 122 -9.68 2.85 12.22
CA ILE A 122 -9.82 3.20 13.63
C ILE A 122 -8.68 4.17 13.96
N ALA A 123 -8.87 5.45 13.65
CA ALA A 123 -7.95 6.49 14.07
C ALA A 123 -7.86 6.49 15.61
N TRP A 124 -6.71 6.07 16.13
CA TRP A 124 -6.35 6.30 17.53
C TRP A 124 -5.64 7.65 17.59
N ASP A 125 -6.40 8.70 17.93
CA ASP A 125 -5.89 10.06 18.03
C ASP A 125 -4.80 10.24 19.11
N VAL A 126 -3.70 10.88 18.70
CA VAL A 126 -2.53 11.38 19.45
C VAL A 126 -2.31 12.84 18.89
N PHE A 127 -1.88 13.93 19.64
CA PHE A 127 -2.17 15.41 19.35
C PHE A 127 -1.24 16.77 19.29
N TRP A 128 0.07 17.19 19.52
CA TRP A 128 1.36 16.97 20.31
C TRP A 128 1.47 18.22 21.19
N ARG A 129 1.07 18.12 22.45
CA ARG A 129 0.97 19.28 23.36
C ARG A 129 1.34 18.90 24.79
N GLY A 130 2.47 18.20 24.91
CA GLY A 130 3.26 18.03 26.12
C GLY A 130 4.71 18.26 25.73
#